data_AF-A0A4C1XR88-F1
#
_entry.id   AF-A0A4C1XR88-F1
#
_cell.length_a   1.000
_cell.length_b   1.000
_cell.length_c   1.000
_cell.angle_alpha   90.00
_cell.angle_beta   90.00
_cell.angle_gamma   90.00
#
_symmetry.space_group_name_H-M   'P 1'
#
loop_
_entity.id
_entity.type
_entity.pdbx_description
1 polymer ?
#
loop_
_entity_poly.entity_id
_entity_poly.type
_entity_poly.pdbx_seq_one_letter_code
_entity_poly.pdbx_strand_id
1 'polypeptide(L)'
;MYDGLLRLNIPRRVRLVAYADDVAVVFVAKHLDEIRSLFDITFEQVNRWMDTVNLQLAEHKTEAVLITSRKVVETIKLRVGDLEITSQPHIRYLGVMLDARLNFKQQVEHVSAKTSAVVTSLARLMTNVGGPKQSKRLLLSSVVTSVLTYGISIWADALDTQESLRKAGPVYRRSALRVASAFRTISEEAVCFISGTLPLRVRAEERRTLYQQRKTTTLSAQELRTEERQHSILLWQLQWDAAKKDRWTHRLIPRIDVWLNRSHGEVNYYLTQMLSGHGCFRAYLHRFKHDNSPECPSCPGVIENAEHVFFECPRFNSQRDLLESVLHQKIQPETVIEVMLSSRAS
;
A
#
# COMPACT_ATOMS: atom_id res chain seq x y z
N MET A 1 -6.64 22.01 26.93
CA MET A 1 -6.54 21.37 28.26
C MET A 1 -5.08 21.04 28.61
N TYR A 2 -4.33 20.34 27.73
CA TYR A 2 -2.92 20.01 27.97
C TYR A 2 -1.87 21.08 27.62
N ASP A 3 -2.28 22.29 27.21
CA ASP A 3 -1.33 23.38 26.92
C ASP A 3 -0.48 23.76 28.13
N GLY A 4 -1.02 23.63 29.36
CA GLY A 4 -0.24 23.83 30.59
C GLY A 4 0.85 22.77 30.77
N LEU A 5 0.54 21.51 30.46
CA LEU A 5 1.48 20.39 30.51
C LEU A 5 2.67 20.60 29.56
N LEU A 6 2.40 21.03 28.32
CA LEU A 6 3.43 21.25 27.30
C LEU A 6 4.32 22.48 27.60
N ARG A 7 3.91 23.34 28.53
CA ARG A 7 4.66 24.53 28.98
C ARG A 7 5.44 24.30 30.28
N LEU A 8 5.39 23.08 30.84
CA LEU A 8 6.18 22.76 32.02
C LEU A 8 7.68 22.92 31.76
N ASN A 9 8.39 23.44 32.76
CA ASN A 9 9.84 23.55 32.72
C ASN A 9 10.49 22.19 32.97
N ILE A 10 10.47 21.35 31.93
CA ILE A 10 11.04 20.00 31.94
C ILE A 10 12.55 20.03 31.62
N PRO A 11 13.33 19.03 32.08
CA PRO A 11 14.75 18.96 31.75
C PRO A 11 15.01 18.93 30.23
N ARG A 12 16.09 19.56 29.76
CA ARG A 12 16.42 19.68 28.31
C ARG A 12 16.50 18.36 27.54
N ARG A 13 16.75 17.24 28.22
CA ARG A 13 16.84 15.89 27.64
C ARG A 13 15.49 15.16 27.59
N VAL A 14 14.42 15.86 27.94
CA VAL A 14 13.06 15.37 27.99
C VAL A 14 12.21 16.18 27.02
N ARG A 15 11.36 15.49 26.26
CA ARG A 15 10.43 16.13 25.34
C ARG A 15 9.02 15.60 25.59
N LEU A 16 8.09 16.53 25.80
CA LEU A 16 6.67 16.22 25.88
C LEU A 16 6.03 16.37 24.49
N VAL A 17 5.20 15.39 24.14
CA VAL A 17 4.35 15.39 22.95
C VAL A 17 2.96 14.98 23.41
N ALA A 18 1.94 15.77 23.10
CA ALA A 18 0.56 15.44 23.47
C ALA A 18 -0.38 15.62 22.29
N TYR A 19 -1.40 14.78 22.21
CA TYR A 19 -2.50 14.89 21.26
C TYR A 19 -3.79 14.41 21.90
N ALA A 20 -4.80 15.29 21.99
CA ALA A 20 -6.01 15.04 22.77
C ALA A 20 -5.65 14.58 24.20
N ASP A 21 -6.02 13.36 24.59
CA ASP A 21 -5.74 12.72 25.87
C ASP A 21 -4.44 11.90 25.91
N ASP A 22 -3.85 11.60 24.75
CA ASP A 22 -2.60 10.85 24.66
C ASP A 22 -1.39 11.77 24.91
N VAL A 23 -0.55 11.40 25.89
CA VAL A 23 0.71 12.09 26.21
C VAL A 23 1.88 11.11 26.08
N ALA A 24 2.88 11.48 25.29
CA ALA A 24 4.17 10.81 25.22
C ALA A 24 5.27 11.69 25.84
N VAL A 25 6.06 11.08 26.72
CA VAL A 25 7.25 11.71 27.31
C VAL A 25 8.48 10.97 26.78
N VAL A 26 9.33 11.69 26.05
CA VAL A 26 10.52 11.13 25.41
C VAL A 26 11.76 11.53 26.20
N PHE A 27 12.47 10.53 26.72
CA PHE A 27 13.70 10.71 27.48
C PHE A 27 14.90 10.29 26.63
N VAL A 28 15.96 11.12 26.59
CA VAL A 28 17.18 10.81 25.81
C VAL A 28 18.39 10.83 26.74
N ALA A 29 18.90 9.63 27.07
CA ALA A 29 20.08 9.49 27.92
C ALA A 29 21.08 8.42 27.43
N LYS A 30 22.32 8.44 27.95
CA LYS A 30 23.37 7.45 27.59
C LYS A 30 23.31 6.20 28.47
N HIS A 31 22.86 6.37 29.71
CA HIS A 31 22.81 5.32 30.73
C HIS A 31 21.38 5.18 31.27
N LEU A 32 20.98 3.96 31.65
CA LEU A 32 19.62 3.68 32.13
C LEU A 32 19.30 4.42 33.43
N ASP A 33 20.28 4.59 34.32
CA ASP A 33 20.07 5.31 35.58
C ASP A 33 19.81 6.81 35.34
N GLU A 34 20.42 7.41 34.30
CA GLU A 34 20.06 8.78 33.88
C GLU A 34 18.60 8.86 33.40
N ILE A 35 18.12 7.84 32.68
CA ILE A 35 16.72 7.78 32.23
C ILE A 35 15.79 7.69 33.44
N ARG A 36 16.09 6.84 34.43
CA ARG A 36 15.32 6.70 35.67
C ARG A 36 15.23 8.02 36.43
N SER A 37 16.37 8.66 36.69
CA SER A 37 16.39 9.94 37.41
C SER A 37 15.63 11.04 36.66
N LEU A 38 15.78 11.13 35.33
CA LEU A 38 15.02 12.10 34.54
C LEU A 38 13.51 11.79 34.53
N PHE A 39 13.16 10.51 34.49
CA PHE A 39 11.79 10.03 34.57
C PHE A 39 11.16 10.44 35.90
N ASP A 40 11.78 10.14 37.04
CA ASP A 40 11.23 10.43 38.37
C ASP A 40 11.00 11.94 38.56
N ILE A 41 11.97 12.78 38.16
CA ILE A 41 11.86 14.24 38.22
C ILE A 41 10.69 14.73 37.34
N THR A 42 10.61 14.24 36.10
CA THR A 42 9.57 14.68 35.16
C THR A 42 8.20 14.20 35.59
N PHE A 43 8.09 12.96 36.07
CA PHE A 43 6.87 12.35 36.55
C PHE A 43 6.28 13.15 37.71
N GLU A 44 7.11 13.53 38.69
CA GLU A 44 6.66 14.34 39.82
C GLU A 44 6.18 15.73 39.38
N GLN A 45 6.85 16.37 38.41
CA GLN A 45 6.40 17.65 37.85
C GLN A 45 5.06 17.53 37.11
N VAL A 46 4.92 16.49 36.30
CA VAL A 46 3.69 16.20 35.54
C VAL A 46 2.54 15.89 36.49
N ASN A 47 2.78 15.08 37.54
CA ASN A 47 1.75 14.73 38.53
C ASN A 47 1.28 15.96 39.31
N ARG A 48 2.22 16.77 39.81
CA ARG A 48 1.89 18.04 40.49
C ARG A 48 1.05 18.95 39.60
N TRP A 49 1.38 19.06 38.31
CA TRP A 49 0.58 19.84 37.39
C TRP A 49 -0.82 19.24 37.20
N MET A 50 -0.95 17.93 37.02
CA MET A 50 -2.24 17.25 36.87
C MET A 50 -3.14 17.49 38.08
N ASP A 51 -2.60 17.44 39.30
CA ASP A 51 -3.31 17.77 40.52
C ASP A 51 -3.88 19.20 40.50
N THR A 52 -3.10 20.19 40.03
CA THR A 52 -3.58 21.59 39.96
C THR A 52 -4.75 21.80 39.00
N VAL A 53 -4.92 20.90 38.03
CA VAL A 53 -6.02 20.95 37.05
C VAL A 53 -7.09 19.88 37.29
N ASN A 54 -7.04 19.21 38.46
CA ASN A 54 -7.94 18.12 38.86
C ASN A 54 -7.97 16.96 37.84
N LEU A 55 -6.82 16.64 37.24
CA LEU A 55 -6.63 15.46 36.40
C LEU A 55 -5.86 14.38 37.18
N GLN A 56 -6.10 13.12 36.84
CA GLN A 56 -5.37 11.98 37.40
C GLN A 56 -4.80 11.12 36.28
N LEU A 57 -3.57 10.67 36.46
CA LEU A 57 -2.93 9.76 35.51
C LEU A 57 -3.56 8.37 35.60
N ALA A 58 -3.91 7.80 34.45
CA ALA A 58 -4.29 6.39 34.38
C ALA A 58 -3.03 5.51 34.41
N GLU A 59 -2.51 5.23 35.60
CA GLU A 59 -1.25 4.49 35.80
C GLU A 59 -1.23 3.14 35.04
N HIS A 60 -2.34 2.40 35.08
CA HIS A 60 -2.50 1.10 34.39
C HIS A 60 -2.48 1.18 32.85
N LYS A 61 -2.66 2.37 32.27
CA LYS A 61 -2.55 2.60 30.82
C LYS A 61 -1.16 3.12 30.41
N THR A 62 -0.30 3.41 31.40
CA THR A 62 1.02 3.98 31.14
C THR A 62 1.95 2.87 30.69
N GLU A 63 2.43 2.98 29.46
CA GLU A 63 3.35 2.03 28.85
C GLU A 63 4.69 2.72 28.55
N ALA A 64 5.77 1.95 28.52
CA ALA A 64 7.10 2.43 28.17
C ALA A 64 7.74 1.52 27.12
N VAL A 65 8.49 2.11 26.19
CA VAL A 65 9.37 1.39 25.27
C VAL A 65 10.79 1.93 25.42
N LEU A 66 11.78 1.04 25.54
CA LEU A 66 13.18 1.43 25.54
C LEU A 66 13.73 1.34 24.12
N ILE A 67 13.96 2.49 23.49
CA ILE A 67 14.52 2.55 22.13
C ILE A 67 16.04 2.48 22.22
N THR A 68 16.66 1.48 21.57
CA THR A 68 18.11 1.30 21.59
C THR A 68 18.65 0.66 20.32
N SER A 69 19.84 1.09 19.90
CA SER A 69 20.61 0.46 18.82
C SER A 69 21.54 -0.66 19.32
N ARG A 70 21.67 -0.87 20.64
CA ARG A 70 22.54 -1.90 21.22
C ARG A 70 22.04 -3.30 20.91
N LYS A 71 22.91 -4.25 20.55
CA LYS A 71 22.47 -5.62 20.18
C LYS A 71 21.70 -6.34 21.29
N VAL A 72 22.13 -6.16 22.55
CA VAL A 72 21.44 -6.72 23.72
C VAL A 72 20.13 -5.96 23.94
N VAL A 73 19.02 -6.69 24.05
CA VAL A 73 17.74 -6.11 24.43
C VAL A 73 17.75 -5.92 25.94
N GLU A 74 17.89 -4.67 26.35
CA GLU A 74 17.75 -4.27 27.75
C GLU A 74 16.30 -3.87 28.03
N THR A 75 15.89 -3.99 29.29
CA THR A 75 14.61 -3.48 29.77
C THR A 75 14.84 -2.49 30.89
N ILE A 76 14.00 -1.47 30.97
CA ILE A 76 13.99 -0.51 32.08
C ILE A 76 12.72 -0.68 32.90
N LYS A 77 12.87 -0.57 34.22
CA LYS A 77 11.78 -0.50 35.19
C LYS A 77 11.62 0.96 35.63
N LEU A 78 10.40 1.46 35.59
CA LEU A 78 10.02 2.82 35.94
C LEU A 78 8.86 2.78 36.94
N ARG A 79 8.86 3.67 37.93
CA ARG A 79 7.82 3.72 38.95
C ARG A 79 6.82 4.83 38.66
N VAL A 80 5.58 4.45 38.35
CA VAL A 80 4.47 5.35 38.05
C VAL A 80 3.50 5.29 39.22
N GLY A 81 3.64 6.24 40.15
CA GLY A 81 2.91 6.20 41.42
C GLY A 81 3.27 4.96 42.23
N ASP A 82 2.28 4.09 42.44
CA ASP A 82 2.45 2.83 43.17
C ASP A 82 2.76 1.63 42.27
N LEU A 83 2.68 1.80 40.95
CA LEU A 83 2.93 0.74 39.98
C LEU A 83 4.36 0.80 39.42
N GLU A 84 5.02 -0.36 39.35
CA GLU A 84 6.27 -0.52 38.61
C GLU A 84 5.97 -1.02 37.19
N ILE A 85 6.23 -0.19 36.18
CA ILE A 85 6.11 -0.56 34.77
C ILE A 85 7.45 -1.05 34.24
N THR A 86 7.43 -2.18 33.51
CA THR A 86 8.59 -2.67 32.76
C THR A 86 8.42 -2.30 31.30
N SER A 87 9.48 -1.78 30.67
CA SER A 87 9.46 -1.42 29.26
C SER A 87 9.13 -2.62 28.37
N GLN A 88 8.22 -2.42 27.44
CA GLN A 88 7.75 -3.40 26.47
C GLN A 88 8.60 -3.35 25.19
N PRO A 89 8.62 -4.42 24.38
CA PRO A 89 9.33 -4.45 23.10
C PRO A 89 8.75 -3.48 22.07
N HIS A 90 7.47 -3.11 22.22
CA HIS A 90 6.77 -2.14 21.40
C HIS A 90 5.62 -1.50 22.18
N ILE A 91 5.19 -0.31 21.76
CA ILE A 91 4.00 0.37 22.27
C ILE A 91 3.17 0.92 21.11
N ARG A 92 1.89 1.21 21.34
CA ARG A 92 1.04 1.87 20.37
C ARG A 92 0.85 3.34 20.73
N TYR A 93 1.26 4.24 19.86
CA TYR A 93 1.07 5.68 20.04
C TYR A 93 0.40 6.29 18.80
N LEU A 94 -0.74 6.97 18.99
CA LEU A 94 -1.55 7.57 17.92
C LEU A 94 -1.80 6.61 16.74
N GLY A 95 -2.09 5.35 17.07
CA GLY A 95 -2.39 4.32 16.06
C GLY A 95 -1.17 3.72 15.33
N VAL A 96 0.06 4.12 15.68
CA VAL A 96 1.30 3.55 15.12
C VAL A 96 2.02 2.73 16.18
N MET A 97 2.45 1.52 15.83
CA MET A 97 3.28 0.67 16.67
C MET A 97 4.73 1.15 16.60
N LEU A 98 5.30 1.53 17.74
CA LEU A 98 6.69 1.92 17.90
C LEU A 98 7.46 0.77 18.54
N ASP A 99 8.35 0.14 17.76
CA ASP A 99 9.21 -0.94 18.23
C ASP A 99 10.49 -0.39 18.88
N ALA A 100 11.07 -1.11 19.84
CA ALA A 100 12.34 -0.77 20.50
C ALA A 100 13.53 -0.56 19.53
N ARG A 101 13.41 -1.08 18.31
CA ARG A 101 14.39 -0.96 17.22
C ARG A 101 14.03 0.09 16.18
N LEU A 102 12.83 0.69 16.25
CA LEU A 102 12.27 1.57 15.22
C LEU A 102 12.33 0.98 13.79
N ASN A 103 12.24 -0.35 13.67
CA ASN A 103 12.16 -1.03 12.38
C ASN A 103 10.72 -1.21 11.89
N PHE A 104 9.74 -0.88 12.74
CA PHE A 104 8.30 -0.91 12.46
C PHE A 104 7.77 -2.26 11.95
N LYS A 105 8.45 -3.37 12.29
CA LYS A 105 7.97 -4.72 11.91
C LYS A 105 6.61 -5.00 12.53
N GLN A 106 6.40 -4.63 13.79
CA GLN A 106 5.12 -4.82 14.47
C GLN A 106 4.03 -3.96 13.85
N GLN A 107 4.37 -2.75 13.40
CA GLN A 107 3.43 -1.88 12.69
C GLN A 107 2.97 -2.55 11.39
N VAL A 108 3.90 -3.05 10.58
CA VAL A 108 3.58 -3.73 9.31
C VAL A 108 2.68 -4.94 9.56
N GLU A 109 2.98 -5.75 10.56
CA GLU A 109 2.13 -6.89 10.97
C GLU A 109 0.72 -6.44 11.35
N HIS A 110 0.62 -5.45 12.23
CA HIS A 110 -0.64 -4.91 12.71
C HIS A 110 -1.52 -4.39 11.57
N VAL A 111 -0.98 -3.50 10.72
CA VAL A 111 -1.76 -2.91 9.62
C VAL A 111 -2.09 -3.96 8.56
N SER A 112 -1.22 -4.93 8.30
CA SER A 112 -1.48 -6.00 7.33
C SER A 112 -2.61 -6.92 7.80
N ALA A 113 -2.60 -7.32 9.07
CA ALA A 113 -3.66 -8.14 9.67
C ALA A 113 -5.01 -7.40 9.66
N LYS A 114 -5.04 -6.15 10.13
CA LYS A 114 -6.23 -5.30 10.13
C LYS A 114 -6.78 -5.10 8.72
N THR A 115 -5.91 -4.79 7.77
CA THR A 115 -6.28 -4.59 6.36
C THR A 115 -6.79 -5.88 5.72
N SER A 116 -6.21 -7.03 6.06
CA SER A 116 -6.65 -8.34 5.55
C SER A 116 -8.11 -8.63 5.89
N ALA A 117 -8.55 -8.27 7.11
CA ALA A 117 -9.95 -8.39 7.51
C ALA A 117 -10.87 -7.50 6.66
N VAL A 118 -10.46 -6.24 6.42
CA VAL A 118 -11.20 -5.29 5.57
C VAL A 118 -11.32 -5.79 4.13
N VAL A 119 -10.21 -6.26 3.54
CA VAL A 119 -10.19 -6.82 2.18
C VAL A 119 -11.14 -8.01 2.07
N THR A 120 -11.16 -8.88 3.07
CA THR A 120 -12.04 -10.06 3.09
C THR A 120 -13.51 -9.67 3.12
N SER A 121 -13.87 -8.68 3.95
CA SER A 121 -15.24 -8.15 4.03
C SER A 121 -15.69 -7.53 2.71
N LEU A 122 -14.83 -6.70 2.10
CA LEU A 122 -15.14 -6.00 0.84
C LEU A 122 -15.12 -6.94 -0.37
N ALA A 123 -14.33 -8.01 -0.36
CA ALA A 123 -14.23 -8.95 -1.48
C ALA A 123 -15.58 -9.57 -1.85
N ARG A 124 -16.50 -9.73 -0.88
CA ARG A 124 -17.86 -10.25 -1.11
C ARG A 124 -18.72 -9.33 -1.98
N LEU A 125 -18.43 -8.03 -2.00
CA LEU A 125 -19.11 -7.04 -2.82
C LEU A 125 -18.49 -6.90 -4.22
N MET A 126 -17.35 -7.54 -4.46
CA MET A 126 -16.50 -7.34 -5.63
C MET A 126 -16.29 -8.65 -6.40
N THR A 127 -17.35 -9.41 -6.64
CA THR A 127 -17.33 -10.64 -7.46
C THR A 127 -16.77 -10.35 -8.84
N ASN A 128 -15.96 -11.24 -9.42
CA ASN A 128 -15.29 -10.95 -10.69
C ASN A 128 -16.30 -10.78 -11.85
N VAL A 129 -17.35 -11.60 -11.88
CA VAL A 129 -18.44 -11.52 -12.87
C VAL A 129 -19.72 -11.03 -12.20
N GLY A 130 -20.46 -10.15 -12.88
CA GLY A 130 -21.72 -9.57 -12.39
C GLY A 130 -21.56 -8.59 -11.21
N GLY A 131 -20.32 -8.32 -10.78
CA GLY A 131 -20.04 -7.38 -9.71
C GLY A 131 -19.99 -5.91 -10.17
N PRO A 132 -19.66 -4.99 -9.26
CA PRO A 132 -19.58 -3.56 -9.58
C PRO A 132 -18.54 -3.24 -10.65
N LYS A 133 -18.72 -2.08 -11.27
CA LYS A 133 -17.77 -1.41 -12.18
C LYS A 133 -16.43 -1.06 -11.51
N GLN A 134 -15.36 -0.89 -12.28
CA GLN A 134 -14.01 -0.61 -11.78
C GLN A 134 -13.97 0.63 -10.89
N SER A 135 -14.63 1.71 -11.30
CA SER A 135 -14.72 2.97 -10.53
C SER A 135 -15.24 2.75 -9.11
N LYS A 136 -16.32 1.99 -8.96
CA LYS A 136 -16.89 1.63 -7.65
C LYS A 136 -15.94 0.75 -6.84
N ARG A 137 -15.22 -0.18 -7.48
CA ARG A 137 -14.21 -1.01 -6.81
C ARG A 137 -13.00 -0.20 -6.35
N LEU A 138 -12.58 0.80 -7.12
CA LEU A 138 -11.52 1.74 -6.74
C LEU A 138 -11.91 2.50 -5.48
N LEU A 139 -13.16 2.98 -5.40
CA LEU A 139 -13.69 3.62 -4.20
C LEU A 139 -13.62 2.68 -2.99
N LEU A 140 -14.07 1.43 -3.12
CA LEU A 140 -13.96 0.44 -2.02
C LEU A 140 -12.50 0.14 -1.65
N SER A 141 -11.62 0.00 -2.64
CA SER A 141 -10.18 -0.24 -2.44
C SER A 141 -9.46 0.95 -1.79
N SER A 142 -10.00 2.16 -1.90
CA SER A 142 -9.46 3.34 -1.22
C SER A 142 -9.50 3.21 0.32
N VAL A 143 -10.48 2.46 0.86
CA VAL A 143 -10.56 2.13 2.29
C VAL A 143 -9.42 1.19 2.68
N VAL A 144 -9.20 0.14 1.88
CA VAL A 144 -8.08 -0.80 2.07
C VAL A 144 -6.76 -0.05 2.07
N THR A 145 -6.56 0.80 1.07
CA THR A 145 -5.35 1.62 0.94
C THR A 145 -5.17 2.50 2.18
N SER A 146 -6.23 3.20 2.61
CA SER A 146 -6.18 4.10 3.78
C SER A 146 -5.82 3.39 5.08
N VAL A 147 -6.37 2.19 5.32
CA VAL A 147 -6.04 1.39 6.51
C VAL A 147 -4.60 0.89 6.46
N LEU A 148 -4.16 0.35 5.32
CA LEU A 148 -2.82 -0.21 5.16
C LEU A 148 -1.73 0.84 5.26
N THR A 149 -2.00 2.05 4.75
CA THR A 149 -1.03 3.14 4.63
C THR A 149 -1.16 4.18 5.74
N TYR A 150 -1.87 3.84 6.82
CA TYR A 150 -2.01 4.71 7.99
C TYR A 150 -0.64 4.97 8.62
N GLY A 151 -0.27 6.24 8.76
CA GLY A 151 1.03 6.65 9.30
C GLY A 151 2.24 6.28 8.43
N ILE A 152 2.04 5.84 7.18
CA ILE A 152 3.13 5.28 6.34
C ILE A 152 4.29 6.24 6.09
N SER A 153 4.07 7.56 6.18
CA SER A 153 5.15 8.54 6.09
C SER A 153 6.20 8.40 7.20
N ILE A 154 5.87 7.73 8.31
CA ILE A 154 6.76 7.47 9.44
C ILE A 154 7.48 6.11 9.28
N TRP A 155 6.80 5.11 8.71
CA TRP A 155 7.30 3.72 8.67
C TRP A 155 7.58 3.18 7.26
N ALA A 156 7.58 4.02 6.22
CA ALA A 156 7.83 3.61 4.83
C ALA A 156 9.11 2.78 4.68
N ASP A 157 10.19 3.15 5.39
CA ASP A 157 11.48 2.43 5.41
C ASP A 157 11.34 0.95 5.80
N ALA A 158 10.33 0.60 6.60
CA ALA A 158 10.09 -0.79 6.98
C ALA A 158 9.80 -1.67 5.76
N LEU A 159 9.18 -1.09 4.71
CA LEU A 159 8.87 -1.77 3.48
C LEU A 159 10.11 -2.07 2.64
N ASP A 160 11.27 -1.48 2.91
CA ASP A 160 12.51 -1.78 2.18
C ASP A 160 12.98 -3.20 2.42
N THR A 161 12.72 -3.72 3.62
CA THR A 161 12.98 -5.11 3.94
C THR A 161 12.03 -6.07 3.22
N GLN A 162 12.60 -7.12 2.63
CA GLN A 162 11.81 -8.16 1.94
C GLN A 162 10.84 -8.87 2.89
N GLU A 163 11.19 -9.04 4.15
CA GLU A 163 10.34 -9.68 5.17
C GLU A 163 9.03 -8.90 5.38
N SER A 164 9.13 -7.59 5.64
CA SER A 164 7.96 -6.72 5.83
C SER A 164 7.13 -6.59 4.54
N LEU A 165 7.79 -6.47 3.38
CA LEU A 165 7.08 -6.42 2.10
C LEU A 165 6.26 -7.69 1.85
N ARG A 166 6.80 -8.87 2.19
CA ARG A 166 6.08 -10.15 2.06
C ARG A 166 4.83 -10.24 2.94
N LYS A 167 4.71 -9.40 3.98
CA LYS A 167 3.50 -9.31 4.81
C LYS A 167 2.48 -8.33 4.21
N ALA A 168 2.90 -7.12 3.83
CA ALA A 168 2.00 -6.07 3.36
C ALA A 168 1.60 -6.21 1.88
N GLY A 169 2.54 -6.58 1.00
CA GLY A 169 2.36 -6.68 -0.45
C GLY A 169 1.18 -7.58 -0.84
N PRO A 170 1.09 -8.83 -0.35
CA PRO A 170 -0.04 -9.71 -0.66
C PRO A 170 -1.41 -9.14 -0.25
N VAL A 171 -1.48 -8.33 0.80
CA VAL A 171 -2.73 -7.68 1.24
C VAL A 171 -3.12 -6.58 0.25
N TYR A 172 -2.17 -5.72 -0.13
CA TYR A 172 -2.38 -4.67 -1.13
C TYR A 172 -2.72 -5.24 -2.51
N ARG A 173 -1.96 -6.24 -2.97
CA ARG A 173 -2.22 -6.94 -4.23
C ARG A 173 -3.62 -7.54 -4.29
N ARG A 174 -4.12 -8.10 -3.19
CA ARG A 174 -5.50 -8.63 -3.16
C ARG A 174 -6.55 -7.56 -3.43
N SER A 175 -6.36 -6.31 -3.00
CA SER A 175 -7.31 -5.24 -3.34
C SER A 175 -7.22 -4.82 -4.80
N ALA A 176 -6.00 -4.69 -5.34
CA ALA A 176 -5.78 -4.41 -6.76
C ALA A 176 -6.39 -5.50 -7.67
N LEU A 177 -6.23 -6.78 -7.30
CA LEU A 177 -6.88 -7.92 -7.98
C LEU A 177 -8.40 -7.77 -8.02
N ARG A 178 -9.01 -7.31 -6.92
CA ARG A 178 -10.46 -7.07 -6.89
C ARG A 178 -10.87 -5.90 -7.76
N VAL A 179 -10.10 -4.81 -7.78
CA VAL A 179 -10.34 -3.66 -8.66
C VAL A 179 -10.35 -4.10 -10.13
N ALA A 180 -9.36 -4.89 -10.54
CA ALA A 180 -9.24 -5.37 -11.91
C ALA A 180 -10.16 -6.56 -12.24
N SER A 181 -10.92 -7.12 -11.29
CA SER A 181 -11.65 -8.40 -11.48
C SER A 181 -10.72 -9.53 -11.97
N ALA A 182 -9.49 -9.53 -11.45
CA ALA A 182 -8.37 -10.30 -11.94
C ALA A 182 -8.29 -11.72 -11.32
N PHE A 183 -7.58 -12.61 -12.02
CA PHE A 183 -7.17 -13.90 -11.48
C PHE A 183 -6.05 -13.75 -10.44
N ARG A 184 -6.11 -14.55 -9.37
CA ARG A 184 -5.17 -14.55 -8.24
C ARG A 184 -3.71 -14.84 -8.58
N THR A 185 -3.41 -15.13 -9.83
CA THR A 185 -2.07 -15.50 -10.34
C THR A 185 -1.32 -14.33 -10.98
N ILE A 186 -2.00 -13.21 -11.27
CA ILE A 186 -1.39 -12.02 -11.88
C ILE A 186 -0.47 -11.34 -10.87
N SER A 187 0.74 -10.93 -11.26
CA SER A 187 1.69 -10.29 -10.34
C SER A 187 1.15 -9.01 -9.69
N GLU A 188 1.77 -8.52 -8.61
CA GLU A 188 1.40 -7.21 -8.04
C GLU A 188 1.60 -6.07 -9.05
N GLU A 189 2.69 -6.13 -9.80
CA GLU A 189 3.08 -5.10 -10.75
C GLU A 189 2.07 -4.99 -11.90
N ALA A 190 1.77 -6.10 -12.58
CA ALA A 190 0.80 -6.13 -13.67
C ALA A 190 -0.62 -5.81 -13.20
N VAL A 191 -1.03 -6.31 -12.04
CA VAL A 191 -2.39 -6.00 -11.57
C VAL A 191 -2.52 -4.52 -11.21
N CYS A 192 -1.52 -3.93 -10.56
CA CYS A 192 -1.50 -2.49 -10.23
C CYS A 192 -1.61 -1.64 -11.50
N PHE A 193 -0.91 -2.07 -12.55
CA PHE A 193 -1.01 -1.46 -13.86
C PHE A 193 -2.45 -1.55 -14.40
N ILE A 194 -3.00 -2.76 -14.54
CA ILE A 194 -4.34 -2.98 -15.09
C ILE A 194 -5.42 -2.25 -14.28
N SER A 195 -5.32 -2.28 -12.95
CA SER A 195 -6.28 -1.60 -12.06
C SER A 195 -6.12 -0.09 -12.01
N GLY A 196 -5.02 0.47 -12.54
CA GLY A 196 -4.70 1.90 -12.42
C GLY A 196 -4.38 2.32 -10.99
N THR A 197 -3.83 1.40 -10.18
CA THR A 197 -3.46 1.67 -8.78
C THR A 197 -1.96 1.68 -8.63
N LEU A 198 -1.40 2.73 -8.06
CA LEU A 198 0.04 2.83 -7.79
C LEU A 198 0.53 1.65 -6.92
N PRO A 199 1.68 1.01 -7.22
CA PRO A 199 2.25 -0.03 -6.37
C PRO A 199 2.49 0.43 -4.93
N LEU A 200 2.46 -0.49 -3.96
CA LEU A 200 2.51 -0.14 -2.54
C LEU A 200 3.78 0.65 -2.17
N ARG A 201 4.93 0.19 -2.64
CA ARG A 201 6.24 0.84 -2.37
C ARG A 201 6.30 2.25 -2.93
N VAL A 202 5.90 2.43 -4.18
CA VAL A 202 5.88 3.74 -4.83
C VAL A 202 4.92 4.68 -4.08
N ARG A 203 3.76 4.18 -3.64
CA ARG A 203 2.81 4.95 -2.83
C ARG A 203 3.33 5.31 -1.43
N ALA A 204 4.09 4.41 -0.81
CA ALA A 204 4.71 4.64 0.49
C ALA A 204 5.75 5.76 0.38
N GLU A 205 6.59 5.71 -0.65
CA GLU A 205 7.61 6.72 -0.91
C GLU A 205 6.99 8.07 -1.24
N GLU A 206 5.98 8.13 -2.12
CA GLU A 206 5.24 9.37 -2.42
C GLU A 206 4.73 10.05 -1.15
N ARG A 207 4.13 9.27 -0.23
CA ARG A 207 3.61 9.81 1.05
C ARG A 207 4.71 10.25 2.02
N ARG A 208 5.84 9.55 2.02
CA ARG A 208 7.00 9.90 2.83
C ARG A 208 7.59 11.23 2.35
N THR A 209 7.86 11.35 1.06
CA THR A 209 8.44 12.55 0.45
C THR A 209 7.54 13.76 0.66
N LEU A 210 6.23 13.62 0.40
CA LEU A 210 5.26 14.69 0.68
C LEU A 210 5.27 15.13 2.14
N TYR A 211 5.41 14.21 3.08
CA TYR A 211 5.47 14.55 4.50
C TYR A 211 6.76 15.29 4.88
N GLN A 212 7.90 14.90 4.31
CA GLN A 212 9.20 15.53 4.55
C GLN A 212 9.27 16.93 3.94
N GLN A 213 8.90 17.07 2.67
CA GLN A 213 8.97 18.34 1.93
C GLN A 213 7.99 19.39 2.40
N ARG A 214 6.83 18.99 2.98
CA ARG A 214 5.82 19.94 3.47
C ARG A 214 6.36 20.95 4.49
N LYS A 215 7.48 20.65 5.15
CA LYS A 215 8.12 21.56 6.12
C LYS A 215 9.11 22.54 5.50
N THR A 216 9.58 22.28 4.28
CA THR A 216 10.72 22.98 3.67
C THR A 216 10.39 23.62 2.33
N THR A 217 9.29 23.23 1.69
CA THR A 217 8.92 23.72 0.37
C THR A 217 8.19 25.07 0.43
N THR A 218 8.38 25.87 -0.62
CA THR A 218 7.61 27.09 -0.91
C THR A 218 6.39 26.84 -1.79
N LEU A 219 6.30 25.65 -2.39
CA LEU A 219 5.18 25.26 -3.25
C LEU A 219 3.88 25.15 -2.47
N SER A 220 2.75 25.38 -3.16
CA SER A 220 1.46 25.04 -2.61
C SER A 220 1.32 23.52 -2.39
N ALA A 221 0.44 23.13 -1.48
CA ALA A 221 0.18 21.70 -1.23
C ALA A 221 -0.33 20.94 -2.47
N GLN A 222 -0.93 21.64 -3.44
CA GLN A 222 -1.45 21.02 -4.67
C GLN A 222 -0.35 20.84 -5.72
N GLU A 223 0.52 21.84 -5.88
CA GLU A 223 1.69 21.75 -6.77
C GLU A 223 2.61 20.61 -6.31
N LEU A 224 2.93 20.57 -5.01
CA LEU A 224 3.77 19.52 -4.43
C LEU A 224 3.22 18.12 -4.69
N ARG A 225 1.91 17.92 -4.51
CA ARG A 225 1.24 16.65 -4.80
C ARG A 225 1.31 16.28 -6.27
N THR A 226 1.24 17.26 -7.16
CA THR A 226 1.28 17.05 -8.60
C THR A 226 2.69 16.65 -9.05
N GLU A 227 3.71 17.36 -8.59
CA GLU A 227 5.11 17.04 -8.87
C GLU A 227 5.50 15.67 -8.33
N GLU A 228 5.19 15.37 -7.06
CA GLU A 228 5.51 14.07 -6.47
C GLU A 228 4.75 12.91 -7.14
N ARG A 229 3.52 13.16 -7.60
CA ARG A 229 2.76 12.18 -8.39
C ARG A 229 3.44 11.92 -9.75
N GLN A 230 3.91 12.96 -10.44
CA GLN A 230 4.62 12.82 -11.70
C GLN A 230 5.94 12.06 -11.52
N HIS A 231 6.71 12.41 -10.48
CA HIS A 231 7.92 11.70 -10.11
C HIS A 231 7.66 10.22 -9.79
N SER A 232 6.60 9.93 -9.04
CA SER A 232 6.18 8.56 -8.72
C SER A 232 5.79 7.76 -9.97
N ILE A 233 5.12 8.39 -10.94
CA ILE A 233 4.78 7.75 -12.23
C ILE A 233 6.05 7.48 -13.04
N LEU A 234 7.01 8.40 -13.07
CA LEU A 234 8.28 8.21 -13.77
C LEU A 234 9.09 7.04 -13.19
N LEU A 235 9.22 6.98 -11.86
CA LEU A 235 9.90 5.86 -11.20
C LEU A 235 9.20 4.53 -11.49
N TRP A 236 7.87 4.53 -11.50
CA TRP A 236 7.10 3.34 -11.84
C TRP A 236 7.30 2.93 -13.31
N GLN A 237 7.39 3.89 -14.24
CA GLN A 237 7.65 3.62 -15.67
C GLN A 237 9.01 2.95 -15.86
N LEU A 238 10.05 3.44 -15.20
CA LEU A 238 11.39 2.83 -15.24
C LEU A 238 11.38 1.38 -14.73
N GLN A 239 10.65 1.11 -13.65
CA GLN A 239 10.49 -0.25 -13.12
C GLN A 239 9.76 -1.15 -14.12
N TRP A 240 8.68 -0.62 -14.73
CA TRP A 240 7.87 -1.34 -15.71
C TRP A 240 8.66 -1.73 -16.96
N ASP A 241 9.48 -0.82 -17.46
CA ASP A 241 10.34 -1.07 -18.62
C ASP A 241 11.43 -2.11 -18.31
N ALA A 242 12.00 -2.06 -17.11
CA ALA A 242 13.03 -3.00 -16.65
C ALA A 242 12.48 -4.38 -16.24
N ALA A 243 11.17 -4.51 -16.02
CA ALA A 243 10.56 -5.74 -15.55
C ALA A 243 10.68 -6.88 -16.57
N LYS A 244 11.20 -8.02 -16.10
CA LYS A 244 11.31 -9.26 -16.90
C LYS A 244 10.02 -10.08 -16.94
N LYS A 245 9.10 -9.82 -16.02
CA LYS A 245 7.80 -10.50 -15.92
C LYS A 245 6.74 -9.66 -16.61
N ASP A 246 5.58 -10.27 -16.87
CA ASP A 246 4.39 -9.58 -17.38
C ASP A 246 4.60 -8.86 -18.73
N ARG A 247 5.54 -9.36 -19.54
CA ARG A 247 5.93 -8.79 -20.84
C ARG A 247 4.77 -8.69 -21.84
N TRP A 248 3.79 -9.58 -21.74
CA TRP A 248 2.55 -9.49 -22.51
C TRP A 248 1.78 -8.20 -22.19
N THR A 249 1.53 -7.93 -20.89
CA THR A 249 0.88 -6.70 -20.46
C THR A 249 1.70 -5.47 -20.80
N HIS A 250 3.05 -5.53 -20.70
CA HIS A 250 3.93 -4.44 -21.10
C HIS A 250 3.84 -4.14 -22.60
N ARG A 251 3.82 -5.18 -23.45
CA ARG A 251 3.67 -5.03 -24.90
C ARG A 251 2.37 -4.33 -25.27
N LEU A 252 1.27 -4.66 -24.59
CA LEU A 252 -0.02 -4.00 -24.82
C LEU A 252 -0.03 -2.58 -24.26
N ILE A 253 0.55 -2.37 -23.08
CA ILE A 253 0.49 -1.08 -22.37
C ILE A 253 1.89 -0.65 -21.90
N PRO A 254 2.70 -0.11 -22.83
CA PRO A 254 4.08 0.28 -22.51
C PRO A 254 4.14 1.58 -21.71
N ARG A 255 3.12 2.46 -21.83
CA ARG A 255 3.10 3.80 -21.23
C ARG A 255 2.11 3.88 -20.07
N ILE A 256 2.64 4.03 -18.85
CA ILE A 256 1.84 4.13 -17.62
C ILE A 256 0.98 5.38 -17.62
N ASP A 257 1.56 6.52 -17.99
CA ASP A 257 0.90 7.82 -17.99
C ASP A 257 -0.33 7.83 -18.91
N VAL A 258 -0.22 7.25 -20.11
CA VAL A 258 -1.33 7.13 -21.06
C VAL A 258 -2.46 6.28 -20.47
N TRP A 259 -2.11 5.15 -19.86
CA TRP A 259 -3.11 4.25 -19.25
C TRP A 259 -3.83 4.89 -18.07
N LEU A 260 -3.10 5.56 -17.17
CA LEU A 260 -3.68 6.17 -15.98
C LEU A 260 -4.57 7.38 -16.31
N ASN A 261 -4.24 8.13 -17.35
CA ASN A 261 -4.95 9.35 -17.75
C ASN A 261 -6.06 9.12 -18.78
N ARG A 262 -6.45 7.87 -19.05
CA ARG A 262 -7.55 7.57 -19.97
C ARG A 262 -8.85 8.26 -19.55
N SER A 263 -9.51 8.89 -20.51
CA SER A 263 -10.77 9.62 -20.28
C SER A 263 -12.00 8.72 -20.22
N HIS A 264 -11.85 7.44 -20.57
CA HIS A 264 -12.91 6.45 -20.64
C HIS A 264 -12.36 5.03 -20.59
N GLY A 265 -13.26 4.06 -20.56
CA GLY A 265 -12.92 2.66 -20.46
C GLY A 265 -12.63 2.25 -19.01
N GLU A 266 -13.30 1.19 -18.58
CA GLU A 266 -13.02 0.52 -17.32
C GLU A 266 -12.63 -0.93 -17.60
N VAL A 267 -11.69 -1.45 -16.82
CA VAL A 267 -11.35 -2.87 -16.90
C VAL A 267 -12.42 -3.70 -16.23
N ASN A 268 -12.76 -4.81 -16.86
CA ASN A 268 -13.69 -5.80 -16.36
C ASN A 268 -13.04 -7.19 -16.39
N TYR A 269 -13.79 -8.22 -15.99
CA TYR A 269 -13.31 -9.59 -15.96
C TYR A 269 -12.66 -10.08 -17.26
N TYR A 270 -13.24 -9.75 -18.41
CA TYR A 270 -12.77 -10.23 -19.71
C TYR A 270 -11.61 -9.39 -20.24
N LEU A 271 -11.71 -8.06 -20.14
CA LEU A 271 -10.62 -7.17 -20.55
C LEU A 271 -9.36 -7.44 -19.71
N THR A 272 -9.50 -7.66 -18.41
CA THR A 272 -8.36 -8.00 -17.55
C THR A 272 -7.69 -9.31 -17.96
N GLN A 273 -8.44 -10.33 -18.42
CA GLN A 273 -7.84 -11.56 -18.94
C GLN A 273 -7.06 -11.33 -20.22
N MET A 274 -7.61 -10.53 -21.14
CA MET A 274 -6.94 -10.11 -22.37
C MET A 274 -5.64 -9.35 -22.06
N LEU A 275 -5.69 -8.36 -21.18
CA LEU A 275 -4.54 -7.53 -20.81
C LEU A 275 -3.45 -8.29 -20.06
N SER A 276 -3.84 -9.23 -19.19
CA SER A 276 -2.88 -9.97 -18.36
C SER A 276 -2.35 -11.23 -19.03
N GLY A 277 -3.08 -11.81 -19.98
CA GLY A 277 -2.83 -13.18 -20.45
C GLY A 277 -3.19 -14.26 -19.43
N HIS A 278 -3.75 -13.88 -18.27
CA HIS A 278 -4.18 -14.78 -17.22
C HIS A 278 -5.69 -14.92 -17.26
N GLY A 279 -6.17 -15.91 -18.03
CA GLY A 279 -7.59 -16.11 -18.26
C GLY A 279 -7.92 -17.54 -18.69
N CYS A 280 -9.14 -17.74 -19.15
CA CYS A 280 -9.65 -19.03 -19.64
C CYS A 280 -9.07 -19.41 -21.02
N PHE A 281 -7.76 -19.25 -21.21
CA PHE A 281 -7.02 -19.71 -22.39
C PHE A 281 -6.45 -21.10 -22.09
N ARG A 282 -6.45 -22.03 -23.04
CA ARG A 282 -5.98 -23.41 -22.77
C ARG A 282 -4.53 -23.46 -22.31
N ALA A 283 -3.66 -22.59 -22.81
CA ALA A 283 -2.28 -22.49 -22.31
C ALA A 283 -2.22 -22.17 -20.81
N TYR A 284 -3.08 -21.26 -20.34
CA TYR A 284 -3.19 -20.92 -18.93
C TYR A 284 -3.83 -22.05 -18.12
N LEU A 285 -4.94 -22.61 -18.60
CA LEU A 285 -5.67 -23.68 -17.90
C LEU A 285 -4.83 -24.96 -17.77
N HIS A 286 -4.10 -25.34 -18.82
CA HIS A 286 -3.16 -26.45 -18.80
C HIS A 286 -2.03 -26.25 -17.78
N ARG A 287 -1.45 -25.04 -17.70
CA ARG A 287 -0.42 -24.69 -16.69
C ARG A 287 -0.92 -24.92 -15.25
N PHE A 288 -2.23 -24.78 -15.00
CA PHE A 288 -2.86 -25.02 -13.70
C PHE A 288 -3.59 -26.36 -13.60
N LYS A 289 -3.41 -27.27 -14.57
CA LYS A 289 -4.00 -28.61 -14.59
C LYS A 289 -5.54 -28.63 -14.63
N HIS A 290 -6.13 -27.61 -15.25
CA HIS A 290 -7.56 -27.53 -15.54
C HIS A 290 -7.91 -27.98 -16.97
N ASP A 291 -6.90 -28.13 -17.82
CA ASP A 291 -7.04 -28.68 -19.16
C ASP A 291 -5.89 -29.66 -19.42
N ASN A 292 -6.11 -30.64 -20.29
CA ASN A 292 -5.14 -31.68 -20.65
C ASN A 292 -4.17 -31.25 -21.74
N SER A 293 -4.44 -30.16 -22.46
CA SER A 293 -3.56 -29.65 -23.51
C SER A 293 -3.55 -28.12 -23.58
N PRO A 294 -2.40 -27.47 -23.82
CA PRO A 294 -2.31 -26.03 -24.02
C PRO A 294 -2.69 -25.59 -25.45
N GLU A 295 -2.91 -26.53 -26.37
CA GLU A 295 -3.08 -26.25 -27.80
C GLU A 295 -4.48 -25.77 -28.16
N CYS A 296 -4.57 -24.94 -29.20
CA CYS A 296 -5.82 -24.45 -29.76
C CYS A 296 -6.58 -25.58 -30.49
N PRO A 297 -7.88 -25.79 -30.19
CA PRO A 297 -8.68 -26.84 -30.84
C PRO A 297 -8.86 -26.67 -32.35
N SER A 298 -8.62 -25.48 -32.88
CA SER A 298 -8.80 -25.15 -34.30
C SER A 298 -7.51 -24.80 -35.01
N CYS A 299 -6.38 -24.78 -34.31
CA CYS A 299 -5.06 -24.47 -34.87
C CYS A 299 -4.07 -25.55 -34.41
N PRO A 300 -3.92 -26.65 -35.17
CA PRO A 300 -3.06 -27.76 -34.79
C PRO A 300 -1.63 -27.31 -34.47
N GLY A 301 -1.08 -27.73 -33.32
CA GLY A 301 0.27 -27.39 -32.89
C GLY A 301 0.47 -25.96 -32.37
N VAL A 302 -0.58 -25.13 -32.31
CA VAL A 302 -0.49 -23.74 -31.82
C VAL A 302 -0.96 -23.64 -30.38
N ILE A 303 -0.18 -23.00 -29.53
CA ILE A 303 -0.54 -22.75 -28.11
C ILE A 303 -1.64 -21.70 -28.04
N GLU A 304 -2.75 -22.01 -27.37
CA GLU A 304 -3.85 -21.06 -27.18
C GLU A 304 -3.57 -20.14 -25.98
N ASN A 305 -2.83 -19.06 -26.23
CA ASN A 305 -2.62 -17.95 -25.30
C ASN A 305 -3.50 -16.73 -25.69
N ALA A 306 -3.40 -15.63 -24.93
CA ALA A 306 -4.18 -14.43 -25.23
C ALA A 306 -3.83 -13.83 -26.60
N GLU A 307 -2.55 -13.80 -26.97
CA GLU A 307 -2.12 -13.28 -28.27
C GLU A 307 -2.80 -14.04 -29.42
N HIS A 308 -2.68 -15.36 -29.41
CA HIS A 308 -3.29 -16.21 -30.40
C HIS A 308 -4.80 -16.00 -30.47
N VAL A 309 -5.49 -16.05 -29.32
CA VAL A 309 -6.95 -15.91 -29.27
C VAL A 309 -7.43 -14.58 -29.83
N PHE A 310 -6.79 -13.47 -29.44
CA PHE A 310 -7.27 -12.13 -29.80
C PHE A 310 -6.76 -11.60 -31.14
N PHE A 311 -5.67 -12.14 -31.70
CA PHE A 311 -5.03 -11.55 -32.88
C PHE A 311 -4.81 -12.53 -34.05
N GLU A 312 -4.85 -13.84 -33.83
CA GLU A 312 -4.45 -14.82 -34.85
C GLU A 312 -5.50 -15.91 -35.12
N CYS A 313 -6.19 -16.36 -34.08
CA CYS A 313 -6.97 -17.60 -34.10
C CYS A 313 -8.17 -17.50 -35.05
N PRO A 314 -8.30 -18.35 -36.09
CA PRO A 314 -9.38 -18.28 -37.07
C PRO A 314 -10.78 -18.43 -36.47
N ARG A 315 -10.91 -19.08 -35.29
CA ARG A 315 -12.18 -19.19 -34.55
C ARG A 315 -12.84 -17.84 -34.27
N PHE A 316 -12.04 -16.79 -34.19
CA PHE A 316 -12.48 -15.44 -33.85
C PHE A 316 -12.33 -14.45 -35.02
N ASN A 317 -12.11 -14.93 -36.27
CA ASN A 317 -12.00 -14.07 -37.46
C ASN A 317 -13.23 -13.18 -37.61
N SER A 318 -14.45 -13.75 -37.56
CA SER A 318 -15.67 -12.97 -37.75
C SER A 318 -15.81 -11.82 -36.75
N GLN A 319 -15.46 -12.04 -35.48
CA GLN A 319 -15.49 -11.00 -34.45
C GLN A 319 -14.39 -9.96 -34.65
N ARG A 320 -13.18 -10.40 -35.06
CA ARG A 320 -12.07 -9.48 -35.38
C ARG A 320 -12.38 -8.64 -36.60
N ASP A 321 -12.84 -9.23 -37.70
CA ASP A 321 -13.17 -8.54 -38.94
C ASP A 321 -14.25 -7.48 -38.69
N LEU A 322 -15.26 -7.80 -37.88
CA LEU A 322 -16.28 -6.85 -37.45
C LEU A 322 -15.67 -5.69 -36.65
N LEU A 323 -14.80 -6.00 -35.67
CA LEU A 323 -14.14 -4.99 -34.85
C LEU A 323 -13.23 -4.09 -35.69
N GLU A 324 -12.40 -4.66 -36.57
CA GLU A 324 -11.51 -3.92 -37.48
C GLU A 324 -12.29 -3.06 -38.47
N SER A 325 -13.44 -3.55 -38.94
CA SER A 325 -14.35 -2.78 -39.78
C SER A 325 -14.91 -1.55 -39.06
N VAL A 326 -15.33 -1.69 -37.81
CA VAL A 326 -15.81 -0.57 -36.96
C VAL A 326 -14.69 0.42 -36.63
N LEU A 327 -13.47 -0.09 -36.43
CA LEU A 327 -12.31 0.74 -36.08
C LEU A 327 -11.61 1.36 -37.30
N HIS A 328 -11.99 0.96 -38.51
CA HIS A 328 -11.35 1.33 -39.78
C HIS A 328 -9.83 1.08 -39.81
N GLN A 329 -9.35 0.08 -39.06
CA GLN A 329 -7.95 -0.30 -39.00
C GLN A 329 -7.81 -1.72 -38.46
N LYS A 330 -6.67 -2.36 -38.77
CA LYS A 330 -6.34 -3.65 -38.17
C LYS A 330 -5.94 -3.51 -36.71
N ILE A 331 -6.35 -4.46 -35.89
CA ILE A 331 -5.91 -4.53 -34.49
C ILE A 331 -4.62 -5.32 -34.40
N GLN A 332 -3.63 -4.77 -33.70
CA GLN A 332 -2.38 -5.46 -33.39
C GLN A 332 -2.11 -5.32 -31.89
N PRO A 333 -1.34 -6.22 -31.27
CA PRO A 333 -0.98 -6.09 -29.85
C PRO A 333 -0.45 -4.71 -29.48
N GLU A 334 0.36 -4.11 -30.36
CA GLU A 334 1.01 -2.82 -30.17
C GLU A 334 0.04 -1.63 -30.24
N THR A 335 -1.04 -1.75 -31.02
CA THR A 335 -1.94 -0.62 -31.32
C THR A 335 -3.28 -0.72 -30.60
N VAL A 336 -3.72 -1.92 -30.21
CA VAL A 336 -5.08 -2.16 -29.68
C VAL A 336 -5.46 -1.26 -28.52
N ILE A 337 -4.50 -0.91 -27.66
CA ILE A 337 -4.74 -0.06 -26.49
C ILE A 337 -4.85 1.40 -26.89
N GLU A 338 -3.99 1.89 -27.78
CA GLU A 338 -4.12 3.25 -28.33
C GLU A 338 -5.49 3.43 -28.99
N VAL A 339 -5.93 2.45 -29.76
CA VAL A 339 -7.24 2.45 -30.41
C VAL A 339 -8.39 2.41 -29.39
N MET A 340 -8.27 1.59 -28.34
CA MET A 340 -9.24 1.53 -27.26
C MET A 340 -9.35 2.85 -26.48
N LEU A 341 -8.29 3.66 -26.45
CA LEU A 341 -8.23 4.92 -25.70
C LEU A 341 -8.57 6.16 -26.55
N SER A 342 -8.53 6.07 -27.89
CA SER A 342 -8.79 7.20 -28.80
C SER A 342 -10.28 7.41 -29.10
N SER A 343 -11.11 6.37 -28.96
CA SER A 343 -12.53 6.42 -29.31
C SER A 343 -13.42 5.85 -28.21
N ARG A 344 -14.30 6.70 -27.66
CA ARG A 344 -15.55 6.21 -27.06
C ARG A 344 -16.48 5.85 -28.22
N ALA A 345 -16.29 4.70 -28.85
CA ALA A 345 -17.33 4.21 -29.75
C ALA A 345 -18.65 4.19 -28.93
N SER A 346 -19.63 4.95 -29.44
CA SER A 346 -20.75 5.55 -28.72
C SER A 346 -21.77 4.56 -28.19
#